data_AF-A0A447JLC4-F1
#
_entry.id   AF-A0A447JLC4-F1
#
_cell.length_a   1.000
_cell.length_b   1.000
_cell.length_c   1.000
_cell.angle_alpha   90.00
_cell.angle_beta   90.00
_cell.angle_gamma   90.00
#
_symmetry.space_group_name_H-M   'P 1'
#
loop_
_entity.id
_entity.type
_entity.pdbx_description
1 polymer ?
#
loop_
_entity_poly.entity_id
_entity_poly.type
_entity_poly.pdbx_seq_one_letter_code
_entity_poly.pdbx_strand_id
1 'polypeptide(L)'
;MLQPIGWDAFGLPAEGAAVKNNTAPAPWTYDNIAYMKNQLKTLGFGYDWSREIATCTPEYYRWEQKFFTELYKKGLVYKKTSAVNWCPNDQTVLANEQVIDGCCWRCDTKVERKEIPTVVYQNHRLRRRIVARSG
;
A
#
# COMPACT_ATOMS: atom_id res chain seq x y z
N MET A 1 -4.82 16.62 23.46
CA MET A 1 -5.13 16.40 22.02
C MET A 1 -4.14 15.36 21.51
N LEU A 2 -4.58 14.35 20.74
CA LEU A 2 -3.71 13.35 20.13
C LEU A 2 -3.63 13.64 18.62
N GLN A 3 -2.46 14.03 18.13
CA GLN A 3 -2.23 14.34 16.71
C GLN A 3 -0.97 13.59 16.24
N PRO A 4 -1.09 12.31 15.85
CA PRO A 4 0.05 11.51 15.42
C PRO A 4 0.40 11.80 13.96
N ILE A 5 1.58 11.34 13.55
CA ILE A 5 2.04 11.34 12.16
C ILE A 5 2.74 10.02 11.89
N GLY A 6 2.78 9.60 10.63
CA GLY A 6 3.53 8.43 10.21
C GLY A 6 3.80 8.46 8.71
N TRP A 7 4.55 7.48 8.26
CA TRP A 7 5.07 7.41 6.90
C TRP A 7 4.54 6.15 6.20
N ASP A 8 3.73 6.35 5.17
CA ASP A 8 3.38 5.26 4.25
C ASP A 8 4.56 5.01 3.31
N ALA A 9 5.36 3.99 3.65
CA ALA A 9 6.76 3.89 3.29
C ALA A 9 7.10 2.66 2.43
N PHE A 10 6.10 1.85 2.06
CA PHE A 10 6.25 0.72 1.14
C PHE A 10 5.68 1.01 -0.25
N GLY A 11 6.06 0.15 -1.20
CA GLY A 11 5.43 0.07 -2.50
C GLY A 11 6.08 0.92 -3.58
N LEU A 12 5.45 0.88 -4.74
CA LEU A 12 6.01 1.31 -6.01
C LEU A 12 6.43 2.81 -6.08
N PRO A 13 5.81 3.76 -5.35
CA PRO A 13 6.34 5.13 -5.31
C PRO A 13 7.76 5.19 -4.74
N ALA A 14 8.01 4.53 -3.60
CA ALA A 14 9.33 4.50 -2.97
C ALA A 14 10.32 3.67 -3.78
N GLU A 15 9.90 2.48 -4.22
CA GLU A 15 10.74 1.58 -5.03
C GLU A 15 11.14 2.21 -6.37
N GLY A 16 10.17 2.77 -7.10
CA GLY A 16 10.41 3.40 -8.40
C GLY A 16 11.29 4.64 -8.30
N ALA A 17 11.13 5.44 -7.24
CA ALA A 17 12.00 6.59 -6.99
C ALA A 17 13.43 6.17 -6.64
N ALA A 18 13.61 5.13 -5.82
CA ALA A 18 14.92 4.61 -5.47
C ALA A 18 15.67 4.06 -6.70
N VAL A 19 14.98 3.31 -7.57
CA VAL A 19 15.54 2.81 -8.84
C VAL A 19 15.99 3.95 -9.74
N LYS A 20 15.14 4.99 -9.91
CA LYS A 20 15.50 6.18 -10.73
C LYS A 20 16.72 6.93 -10.20
N ASN A 21 16.97 6.87 -8.90
CA ASN A 21 18.10 7.52 -8.23
C ASN A 21 19.26 6.56 -7.95
N ASN A 22 19.23 5.36 -8.55
CA ASN A 22 20.27 4.34 -8.44
C ASN A 22 20.67 4.01 -6.98
N THR A 23 19.68 3.91 -6.11
CA THR A 23 19.86 3.59 -4.68
C THR A 23 18.90 2.50 -4.23
N ALA A 24 19.15 1.92 -3.07
CA ALA A 24 18.23 0.94 -2.49
C ALA A 24 16.96 1.62 -1.93
N PRO A 25 15.77 0.97 -2.00
CA PRO A 25 14.53 1.55 -1.49
C PRO A 25 14.58 1.96 -0.01
N ALA A 26 15.22 1.15 0.84
CA ALA A 26 15.29 1.43 2.28
C ALA A 26 16.02 2.76 2.60
N PRO A 27 17.29 2.99 2.22
CA PRO A 27 17.96 4.26 2.50
C PRO A 27 17.24 5.44 1.86
N TRP A 28 16.77 5.32 0.62
CA TRP A 28 15.98 6.37 -0.04
C TRP A 28 14.73 6.77 0.77
N THR A 29 13.99 5.79 1.26
CA THR A 29 12.80 6.02 2.09
C THR A 29 13.17 6.72 3.39
N TYR A 30 14.20 6.27 4.10
CA TYR A 30 14.60 6.88 5.37
C TYR A 30 15.13 8.31 5.20
N ASP A 31 15.88 8.60 4.14
CA ASP A 31 16.37 9.94 3.83
C ASP A 31 15.20 10.90 3.55
N ASN A 32 14.21 10.45 2.78
CA ASN A 32 13.00 11.24 2.51
C ASN A 32 12.17 11.47 3.77
N ILE A 33 12.01 10.45 4.62
CA ILE A 33 11.35 10.57 5.93
C ILE A 33 12.04 11.64 6.78
N ALA A 34 13.38 11.59 6.88
CA ALA A 34 14.15 12.56 7.66
C ALA A 34 13.98 13.99 7.11
N TYR A 35 14.01 14.15 5.79
CA TYR A 35 13.80 15.43 5.12
C TYR A 35 12.40 15.99 5.37
N MET A 36 11.35 15.21 5.09
CA MET A 36 9.95 15.62 5.29
C MET A 36 9.64 15.91 6.75
N LYS A 37 10.18 15.12 7.69
CA LYS A 37 10.06 15.36 9.12
C LYS A 37 10.59 16.73 9.52
N ASN A 38 11.76 17.11 8.99
CA ASN A 38 12.34 18.41 9.27
C ASN A 38 11.47 19.55 8.73
N GLN A 39 10.92 19.39 7.51
CA GLN A 39 9.98 20.37 6.94
C GLN A 39 8.73 20.54 7.81
N LEU A 40 8.10 19.45 8.24
CA LEU A 40 6.91 19.49 9.10
C LEU A 40 7.19 20.15 10.46
N LYS A 41 8.37 19.90 11.05
CA LYS A 41 8.81 20.58 12.28
C LYS A 41 9.02 22.08 12.07
N THR A 42 9.60 22.46 10.93
CA THR A 42 9.87 23.87 10.59
C THR A 42 8.56 24.66 10.39
N LEU A 43 7.54 24.01 9.83
CA LEU A 43 6.20 24.59 9.67
C LEU A 43 5.43 24.74 10.99
N GLY A 44 5.97 24.27 12.12
CA GLY A 44 5.34 24.41 13.43
C GLY A 44 4.17 23.46 13.68
N PHE A 45 4.04 22.36 12.92
CA PHE A 45 3.00 21.37 13.19
C PHE A 45 3.27 20.64 14.51
N GLY A 46 2.31 20.75 15.44
CA GLY A 46 2.36 20.14 16.77
C GLY A 46 2.09 18.64 16.81
N TYR A 47 2.68 17.86 15.91
CA TYR A 47 2.54 16.40 15.92
C TYR A 47 3.17 15.78 17.17
N ASP A 48 2.54 14.74 17.70
CA ASP A 48 3.12 13.88 18.73
C ASP A 48 4.15 12.93 18.10
N TRP A 49 5.38 13.43 17.93
CA TRP A 49 6.49 12.68 17.38
C TRP A 49 6.89 11.45 18.21
N SER A 50 6.43 11.32 19.46
CA SER A 50 6.67 10.10 20.26
C SER A 50 5.90 8.88 19.73
N ARG A 51 4.91 9.11 18.87
CA ARG A 51 4.06 8.09 18.24
C ARG A 51 4.28 7.96 16.74
N GLU A 52 5.41 8.46 16.25
CA GLU A 52 5.79 8.32 14.85
C GLU A 52 6.02 6.85 14.47
N ILE A 53 5.50 6.46 13.31
CA ILE A 53 5.65 5.12 12.74
C ILE A 53 6.01 5.22 11.26
N ALA A 54 6.70 4.22 10.72
CA ALA A 54 6.84 4.02 9.28
C ALA A 54 6.38 2.62 8.92
N THR A 55 5.57 2.48 7.87
CA THR A 55 4.95 1.19 7.52
C THR A 55 5.98 0.13 7.10
N CYS A 56 7.18 0.57 6.70
CA CYS A 56 8.28 -0.29 6.29
C CYS A 56 9.11 -0.88 7.45
N THR A 57 8.83 -0.56 8.72
CA THR A 57 9.61 -1.11 9.84
C THR A 57 9.06 -2.44 10.37
N PRO A 58 9.92 -3.34 10.87
CA PRO A 58 9.49 -4.63 11.43
C PRO A 58 8.50 -4.52 12.59
N GLU A 59 8.60 -3.46 13.39
CA GLU A 59 7.71 -3.19 14.52
C GLU A 59 6.27 -2.94 14.05
N TYR A 60 6.11 -2.40 12.84
CA TYR A 60 4.83 -2.15 12.21
C TYR A 60 4.32 -3.36 11.42
N TYR A 61 5.04 -3.78 10.36
CA TYR A 61 4.50 -4.76 9.40
C TYR A 61 4.30 -6.16 10.02
N ARG A 62 4.93 -6.48 11.16
CA ARG A 62 4.67 -7.73 11.90
C ARG A 62 3.19 -7.92 12.25
N TRP A 63 2.48 -6.82 12.50
CA TRP A 63 1.05 -6.86 12.84
C TRP A 63 0.20 -7.12 11.60
N GLU A 64 0.57 -6.54 10.47
CA GLU A 64 -0.05 -6.83 9.18
C GLU A 64 0.14 -8.30 8.80
N GLN A 65 1.37 -8.83 8.90
CA GLN A 65 1.67 -10.25 8.65
C GLN A 65 0.86 -11.18 9.55
N LYS A 66 0.75 -10.85 10.85
CA LYS A 66 -0.09 -11.59 11.80
C LYS A 66 -1.56 -11.55 11.37
N PHE A 67 -2.09 -10.37 11.05
CA PHE A 67 -3.47 -10.20 10.64
C PHE A 67 -3.78 -10.97 9.34
N PHE A 68 -2.90 -10.87 8.34
CA PHE A 68 -2.96 -11.65 7.10
C PHE A 68 -3.06 -13.14 7.39
N THR A 69 -2.18 -13.66 8.25
CA THR A 69 -2.15 -15.08 8.60
C THR A 69 -3.44 -15.52 9.27
N GLU A 70 -4.00 -14.71 10.17
CA GLU A 70 -5.29 -15.00 10.81
C GLU A 70 -6.47 -14.99 9.81
N LEU A 71 -6.47 -14.06 8.85
CA LEU A 71 -7.47 -14.05 7.78
C LEU A 71 -7.33 -15.25 6.84
N TYR A 72 -6.10 -15.64 6.53
CA TYR A 72 -5.80 -16.81 5.71
C TYR A 72 -6.31 -18.09 6.37
N LYS A 73 -6.03 -18.30 7.67
CA LYS A 73 -6.56 -19.44 8.45
C LYS A 73 -8.10 -19.49 8.46
N LYS A 74 -8.77 -18.34 8.41
CA LYS A 74 -10.23 -18.23 8.37
C LYS A 74 -10.82 -18.37 6.96
N GLY A 75 -10.01 -18.60 5.94
CA GLY A 75 -10.43 -18.67 4.54
C GLY A 75 -10.92 -17.35 3.96
N LEU A 76 -10.64 -16.22 4.63
CA LEU A 76 -10.98 -14.88 4.17
C LEU A 76 -9.92 -14.31 3.22
N VAL A 77 -8.72 -14.89 3.25
CA VAL A 77 -7.65 -14.68 2.27
C VAL A 77 -7.28 -16.03 1.69
N TYR A 78 -7.16 -16.12 0.38
CA TYR A 78 -6.85 -17.37 -0.31
C TYR A 78 -6.11 -17.12 -1.62
N LYS A 79 -5.40 -18.14 -2.11
CA LYS A 79 -4.79 -18.12 -3.44
C LYS A 79 -5.82 -18.52 -4.49
N LYS A 80 -5.90 -17.76 -5.59
CA LYS A 80 -6.76 -18.06 -6.73
C LYS A 80 -6.08 -17.59 -8.01
N THR A 81 -6.11 -18.44 -9.04
CA THR A 81 -5.82 -18.02 -10.41
C THR A 81 -7.08 -17.37 -10.97
N SER A 82 -6.94 -16.14 -11.44
CA SER A 82 -8.01 -15.41 -12.09
C SER A 82 -7.46 -14.37 -13.04
N ALA A 83 -8.25 -13.98 -14.03
CA ALA A 83 -7.98 -12.80 -14.82
C ALA A 83 -7.82 -11.57 -13.89
N VAL A 84 -6.62 -11.01 -13.89
CA VAL A 84 -6.26 -9.81 -13.14
C VAL A 84 -5.96 -8.65 -14.08
N ASN A 85 -6.02 -7.42 -13.55
CA ASN A 85 -5.54 -6.24 -14.23
C ASN A 85 -4.02 -6.21 -14.14
N TRP A 86 -3.33 -6.21 -15.27
CA TRP A 86 -1.86 -6.18 -15.34
C TRP A 86 -1.39 -4.88 -15.96
N CYS A 87 -0.51 -4.17 -15.27
CA CYS A 87 0.18 -3.02 -15.84
C CYS A 87 1.50 -3.48 -16.48
N PRO A 88 1.69 -3.39 -17.81
CA PRO A 88 2.92 -3.83 -18.46
C PRO A 88 4.12 -2.94 -18.17
N ASN A 89 3.90 -1.65 -17.88
CA ASN A 89 4.97 -0.72 -17.51
C ASN A 89 5.50 -0.99 -16.09
N ASP A 90 4.61 -0.93 -15.09
CA ASP A 90 4.96 -1.16 -13.68
C ASP A 90 5.20 -2.64 -13.34
N GLN A 91 4.98 -3.54 -14.31
CA GLN A 91 5.12 -5.00 -14.19
C GLN A 91 4.47 -5.58 -12.93
N THR A 92 3.23 -5.17 -12.68
CA THR A 92 2.51 -5.53 -11.46
C THR A 92 1.02 -5.75 -11.71
N VAL A 93 0.41 -6.49 -10.79
CA VAL A 93 -1.04 -6.67 -10.74
C VAL A 93 -1.68 -5.46 -10.05
N LEU A 94 -2.73 -4.93 -10.65
CA LEU A 94 -3.53 -3.84 -10.11
C LEU A 94 -4.84 -4.36 -9.52
N ALA A 95 -5.26 -3.78 -8.39
CA ALA A 95 -6.64 -3.91 -7.92
C ALA A 95 -7.61 -3.24 -8.90
N ASN A 96 -8.91 -3.52 -8.80
CA ASN A 96 -9.90 -2.88 -9.69
C ASN A 96 -9.95 -1.37 -9.45
N GLU A 97 -9.79 -0.95 -8.20
CA GLU A 97 -9.78 0.45 -7.76
C GLU A 97 -8.55 1.23 -8.28
N GLN A 98 -7.55 0.53 -8.80
CA GLN A 98 -6.31 1.08 -9.36
C GLN A 98 -6.35 1.18 -10.90
N VAL A 99 -7.51 0.89 -11.50
CA VAL A 99 -7.73 1.04 -12.95
C VAL A 99 -8.70 2.20 -13.18
N ILE A 100 -8.21 3.27 -13.79
CA ILE A 100 -8.97 4.48 -14.09
C ILE A 100 -9.10 4.57 -15.62
N ASP A 101 -10.33 4.57 -16.12
CA ASP A 101 -10.63 4.61 -17.56
C ASP A 101 -9.88 3.56 -18.40
N GLY A 102 -9.63 2.38 -17.81
CA GLY A 102 -8.91 1.26 -18.46
C GLY A 102 -7.38 1.37 -18.41
N CYS A 103 -6.84 2.37 -17.72
CA CYS A 103 -5.41 2.63 -17.57
C CYS A 103 -4.95 2.50 -16.11
N CYS A 104 -3.65 2.27 -15.93
CA CYS A 104 -3.01 2.26 -14.61
C CYS A 104 -3.11 3.65 -13.96
N TRP A 105 -3.61 3.72 -12.73
CA TRP A 105 -3.76 4.97 -11.96
C TRP A 105 -2.47 5.77 -11.75
N ARG A 106 -1.29 5.17 -11.95
CA ARG A 106 0.00 5.81 -11.69
C ARG A 106 0.73 6.27 -12.95
N CYS A 107 0.70 5.46 -14.00
CA CYS A 107 1.54 5.66 -15.18
C CYS A 107 0.73 5.76 -16.48
N ASP A 108 -0.61 5.78 -16.39
CA ASP A 108 -1.56 5.91 -17.49
C ASP A 108 -1.43 4.85 -18.60
N THR A 109 -0.60 3.83 -18.37
CA THR A 109 -0.40 2.74 -19.31
C THR A 109 -1.67 1.88 -19.36
N LYS A 110 -2.11 1.55 -20.58
CA LYS A 110 -3.29 0.72 -20.80
C LYS A 110 -3.12 -0.65 -20.13
N VAL A 111 -4.14 -1.07 -19.40
CA VAL A 111 -4.13 -2.31 -18.63
C VAL A 111 -4.42 -3.51 -19.52
N GLU A 112 -3.70 -4.60 -19.28
CA GLU A 112 -3.91 -5.91 -19.91
C GLU A 112 -4.65 -6.85 -18.95
N ARG A 113 -5.35 -7.85 -19.49
CA ARG A 113 -5.94 -8.93 -18.69
C ARG A 113 -5.05 -10.17 -18.78
N LYS A 114 -4.58 -10.67 -17.65
CA LYS A 114 -3.74 -11.89 -17.57
C LYS A 114 -4.28 -12.86 -16.52
N GLU A 115 -4.18 -14.15 -16.79
CA GLU A 115 -4.46 -15.20 -15.81
C GLU A 115 -3.20 -15.44 -14.97
N ILE A 116 -3.23 -15.00 -13.71
CA ILE A 116 -2.08 -15.10 -12.80
C ILE A 116 -2.56 -15.65 -11.45
N PRO A 117 -1.87 -16.63 -10.85
CA PRO A 117 -2.10 -17.02 -9.46
C PRO A 117 -1.82 -15.85 -8.52
N THR A 118 -2.83 -15.36 -7.82
CA THR A 118 -2.70 -14.22 -6.89
C THR A 118 -3.36 -14.52 -5.55
N VAL A 119 -3.10 -13.65 -4.56
CA VAL A 119 -3.76 -13.66 -3.26
C VAL A 119 -4.98 -12.74 -3.34
N VAL A 120 -6.15 -13.25 -2.93
CA VAL A 120 -7.42 -12.52 -2.98
C VAL A 120 -8.02 -12.44 -1.58
N TYR A 121 -8.52 -11.25 -1.23
CA TYR A 121 -9.34 -11.02 -0.04
C TYR A 121 -10.82 -11.21 -0.39
N GLN A 122 -11.57 -11.93 0.47
CA GLN A 122 -12.98 -12.25 0.26
C GLN A 122 -13.93 -11.07 0.55
N ASN A 123 -13.75 -9.96 -0.17
CA ASN A 123 -14.48 -8.69 0.06
C ASN A 123 -16.00 -8.82 -0.09
N HIS A 124 -16.50 -9.74 -0.92
CA HIS A 124 -17.94 -9.90 -1.16
C HIS A 124 -18.74 -10.30 0.10
N ARG A 125 -18.12 -10.99 1.07
CA ARG A 125 -18.77 -11.32 2.36
C ARG A 125 -18.87 -10.09 3.27
N LEU A 126 -17.93 -9.15 3.16
CA LEU A 126 -17.89 -7.91 3.93
C LEU A 126 -18.78 -6.82 3.34
N ARG A 127 -18.95 -6.79 2.01
CA ARG A 127 -19.74 -5.78 1.29
C ARG A 127 -21.18 -5.65 1.82
N ARG A 128 -21.83 -6.77 2.18
CA ARG A 128 -23.19 -6.76 2.75
C ARG A 128 -23.29 -6.00 4.08
N ARG A 129 -22.22 -5.96 4.88
CA ARG A 129 -22.21 -5.24 6.18
C ARG A 129 -21.85 -3.77 6.05
N ILE A 130 -21.00 -3.43 5.06
CA ILE A 130 -20.59 -2.03 4.82
C ILE A 130 -21.76 -1.23 4.26
N VAL A 131 -22.43 -1.75 3.22
CA VAL A 131 -23.56 -1.05 2.57
C VAL A 131 -24.79 -0.97 3.49
N ALA A 132 -25.04 -1.97 4.33
CA ALA A 132 -26.18 -1.99 5.25
C ALA A 132 -26.07 -1.02 6.43
N ARG A 133 -24.95 -0.30 6.59
CA ARG A 133 -24.76 0.73 7.63
C ARG A 133 -24.76 2.16 7.08
N SER A 134 -24.99 2.31 5.77
CA SER A 134 -24.94 3.59 5.06
C SER A 134 -26.33 4.10 4.64
N GLY A 135 -27.41 3.52 5.18
CA GLY A 135 -28.79 3.92 4.95
C GLY A 135 -29.55 4.09 6.26
#